data_AF-A0A372BTK7-F1
#
_entry.id   AF-A0A372BTK7-F1
#
_cell.length_a   1.000
_cell.length_b   1.000
_cell.length_c   1.000
_cell.angle_alpha   90.00
_cell.angle_beta   90.00
_cell.angle_gamma   90.00
#
_symmetry.space_group_name_H-M   'P 1'
#
loop_
_entity.id
_entity.type
_entity.pdbx_description
1 polymer ?
#
loop_
_entity_poly.entity_id
_entity_poly.type
_entity_poly.pdbx_seq_one_letter_code
_entity_poly.pdbx_strand_id
1 'polypeptide(L)'
;MRPSSLITLAAILLSVAAVAEPPQPELLLEGGGSPPAQYPDERASERAHMVDGQVAARGVDSERVLEAMRDVPRHRFVPEAQRRQAYDDRPLPIGHGQTISQPYMVAFMSEELDVEPGDRVLEVGTGSGYQAAVLAAMGVEVVSIEIIPELAESAAEKLASLDFGNVTVLAGDGYYGHAEGGPYDGIIVTAAADHVPPPLVEQLEPGERMIIPVGRSGWQQNLLRVEKRPDGSTRSRNLMAVRFVPLTGDH
;
A
#
# COMPACT_ATOMS: atom_id res chain seq x y z
N MET A 1 -25.30 69.78 -26.95
CA MET A 1 -24.67 68.67 -27.67
C MET A 1 -23.92 67.83 -26.64
N ARG A 2 -24.37 66.62 -26.34
CA ARG A 2 -23.69 65.67 -25.44
C ARG A 2 -22.99 64.63 -26.29
N PRO A 3 -21.71 64.28 -26.06
CA PRO A 3 -21.11 63.12 -26.70
C PRO A 3 -21.46 61.86 -25.91
N SER A 4 -21.79 60.81 -26.67
CA SER A 4 -22.04 59.44 -26.23
C SER A 4 -20.69 58.76 -25.98
N SER A 5 -20.49 58.18 -24.80
CA SER A 5 -19.36 57.28 -24.53
C SER A 5 -19.87 55.85 -24.56
N LEU A 6 -19.46 55.10 -25.59
CA LEU A 6 -19.58 53.65 -25.63
C LEU A 6 -18.68 53.05 -24.55
N ILE A 7 -19.25 52.22 -23.68
CA ILE A 7 -18.51 51.35 -22.76
C ILE A 7 -18.28 50.04 -23.50
N THR A 8 -17.04 49.76 -23.87
CA THR A 8 -16.61 48.46 -24.40
C THR A 8 -16.46 47.48 -23.24
N LEU A 9 -17.32 46.47 -23.18
CA LEU A 9 -17.23 45.39 -22.21
C LEU A 9 -16.14 44.41 -22.68
N ALA A 10 -15.00 44.37 -21.99
CA ALA A 10 -13.95 43.37 -22.23
C ALA A 10 -14.36 42.06 -21.53
N ALA A 11 -14.58 41.00 -22.32
CA ALA A 11 -14.78 39.66 -21.81
C ALA A 11 -13.45 39.09 -21.29
N ILE A 12 -13.36 38.86 -19.98
CA ILE A 12 -12.24 38.14 -19.37
C ILE A 12 -12.51 36.64 -19.59
N LEU A 13 -11.86 36.06 -20.59
CA LEU A 13 -11.75 34.60 -20.72
C LEU A 13 -10.78 34.09 -19.64
N LEU A 14 -11.31 33.49 -18.58
CA LEU A 14 -10.50 32.64 -17.70
C LEU A 14 -10.10 31.40 -18.51
N SER A 15 -8.84 31.31 -18.93
CA SER A 15 -8.27 30.06 -19.41
C SER A 15 -8.12 29.14 -18.20
N VAL A 16 -8.96 28.11 -18.11
CA VAL A 16 -8.69 26.97 -17.25
C VAL A 16 -7.47 26.29 -17.86
N ALA A 17 -6.31 26.45 -17.21
CA ALA A 17 -5.14 25.65 -17.55
C ALA A 17 -5.55 24.18 -17.37
N ALA A 18 -5.44 23.39 -18.44
CA ALA A 18 -5.61 21.94 -18.33
C ALA A 18 -4.57 21.44 -17.32
N VAL A 19 -5.03 21.00 -16.15
CA VAL A 19 -4.21 20.19 -15.27
C VAL A 19 -3.95 18.91 -16.07
N ALA A 20 -2.68 18.61 -16.34
CA ALA A 20 -2.33 17.37 -17.02
C ALA A 20 -2.88 16.21 -16.18
N GLU A 21 -3.60 15.28 -16.83
CA GLU A 21 -4.05 14.06 -16.15
C GLU A 21 -2.83 13.31 -15.62
N PRO A 22 -2.87 12.81 -14.38
CA PRO A 22 -1.76 12.05 -13.83
C PRO A 22 -1.48 10.82 -14.71
N PRO A 23 -0.20 10.40 -14.84
CA PRO A 23 0.16 9.24 -15.63
C PRO A 23 -0.56 8.00 -15.09
N GLN A 24 -1.17 7.23 -15.99
CA GLN A 24 -1.82 5.97 -15.63
C GLN A 24 -0.75 4.90 -15.39
N PRO A 25 -0.86 4.11 -14.31
CA PRO A 25 0.08 3.03 -14.04
C PRO A 25 -0.12 1.87 -15.05
N GLU A 26 0.96 1.19 -15.40
CA GLU A 26 0.98 0.05 -16.31
C GLU A 26 0.62 -1.24 -15.57
N LEU A 27 -0.31 -2.02 -16.11
CA LEU A 27 -0.73 -3.30 -15.54
C LEU A 27 0.28 -4.41 -15.83
N LEU A 28 0.76 -5.10 -14.78
CA LEU A 28 1.70 -6.22 -14.88
C LEU A 28 1.11 -7.58 -14.46
N LEU A 29 0.16 -7.57 -13.53
CA LEU A 29 -0.58 -8.76 -13.09
C LEU A 29 -2.03 -8.38 -12.88
N GLU A 30 -2.95 -9.16 -13.44
CA GLU A 30 -4.39 -9.02 -13.20
C GLU A 30 -4.88 -9.99 -12.13
N GLY A 31 -5.63 -9.48 -11.16
CA GLY A 31 -6.37 -10.29 -10.20
C GLY A 31 -7.64 -10.89 -10.82
N GLY A 32 -7.84 -12.21 -10.67
CA GLY A 32 -8.98 -13.00 -11.15
C GLY A 32 -9.91 -13.56 -10.06
N GLY A 33 -9.74 -13.19 -8.78
CA GLY A 33 -10.77 -13.37 -7.76
C GLY A 33 -10.80 -14.73 -7.05
N SER A 34 -9.65 -15.29 -6.68
CA SER A 34 -9.61 -16.38 -5.69
C SER A 34 -8.34 -16.32 -4.85
N PRO A 35 -8.44 -16.39 -3.51
CA PRO A 35 -7.27 -16.56 -2.66
C PRO A 35 -6.61 -17.94 -2.94
N PRO A 36 -5.32 -18.09 -2.67
CA PRO A 36 -4.58 -19.29 -3.07
C PRO A 36 -5.07 -20.56 -2.38
N ALA A 37 -5.03 -21.68 -3.11
CA ALA A 37 -5.36 -22.99 -2.58
C ALA A 37 -4.15 -23.64 -1.92
N GLN A 38 -3.88 -23.28 -0.65
CA GLN A 38 -2.85 -23.86 0.23
C GLN A 38 -1.38 -23.71 -0.23
N TYR A 39 -0.52 -23.18 0.64
CA TYR A 39 0.88 -22.95 0.33
C TYR A 39 1.77 -24.13 0.77
N PRO A 40 2.90 -24.39 0.07
CA PRO A 40 3.86 -25.40 0.50
C PRO A 40 4.34 -25.15 1.94
N ASP A 41 4.33 -26.18 2.77
CA ASP A 41 4.63 -26.08 4.20
C ASP A 41 6.15 -25.94 4.53
N GLU A 42 6.89 -25.30 3.63
CA GLU A 42 8.32 -25.08 3.76
C GLU A 42 8.60 -24.12 4.91
N ARG A 43 9.36 -24.53 5.92
CA ARG A 43 9.74 -23.69 7.07
C ARG A 43 8.55 -23.21 7.92
N ALA A 44 7.50 -24.02 7.99
CA ALA A 44 6.32 -23.80 8.84
C ALA A 44 6.65 -23.42 10.29
N SER A 45 7.57 -24.18 10.91
CA SER A 45 7.96 -23.97 12.30
C SER A 45 8.60 -22.60 12.53
N GLU A 46 9.33 -22.07 11.54
CA GLU A 46 9.95 -20.75 11.63
C GLU A 46 8.90 -19.65 11.46
N ARG A 47 7.91 -19.85 10.57
CA ARG A 47 6.75 -18.96 10.44
C ARG A 47 5.94 -18.89 11.73
N ALA A 48 5.55 -20.04 12.26
CA ALA A 48 4.78 -20.11 13.49
C ALA A 48 5.54 -19.44 14.65
N HIS A 49 6.85 -19.69 14.76
CA HIS A 49 7.67 -19.04 15.79
C HIS A 49 7.75 -17.52 15.62
N MET A 50 7.89 -17.02 14.38
CA MET A 50 7.84 -15.58 14.10
C MET A 50 6.48 -15.00 14.50
N VAL A 51 5.37 -15.62 14.09
CA VAL A 51 4.02 -15.14 14.39
C VAL A 51 3.75 -15.14 15.89
N ASP A 52 3.94 -16.27 16.57
CA ASP A 52 3.57 -16.42 17.98
C ASP A 52 4.53 -15.68 18.90
N GLY A 53 5.84 -15.81 18.66
CA GLY A 53 6.88 -15.32 19.57
C GLY A 53 7.30 -13.87 19.35
N GLN A 54 7.07 -13.32 18.14
CA GLN A 54 7.56 -11.99 17.77
C GLN A 54 6.42 -11.04 17.40
N VAL A 55 5.37 -11.52 16.73
CA VAL A 55 4.24 -10.67 16.30
C VAL A 55 3.14 -10.61 17.36
N ALA A 56 2.51 -11.74 17.68
CA ALA A 56 1.40 -11.81 18.65
C ALA A 56 1.85 -11.41 20.07
N ALA A 57 3.06 -11.83 20.47
CA ALA A 57 3.66 -11.44 21.75
C ALA A 57 3.84 -9.91 21.92
N ARG A 58 3.77 -9.14 20.83
CA ARG A 58 3.86 -7.67 20.84
C ARG A 58 2.50 -6.97 20.75
N GLY A 59 1.39 -7.72 20.83
CA GLY A 59 0.03 -7.19 20.95
C GLY A 59 -0.74 -7.06 19.64
N VAL A 60 -0.35 -7.77 18.59
CA VAL A 60 -1.21 -7.99 17.42
C VAL A 60 -2.12 -9.19 17.74
N ASP A 61 -3.42 -8.95 17.78
CA ASP A 61 -4.44 -9.89 18.29
C ASP A 61 -5.41 -10.38 17.19
N SER A 62 -5.37 -9.80 15.99
CA SER A 62 -6.21 -10.19 14.86
C SER A 62 -5.84 -11.58 14.34
N GLU A 63 -6.67 -12.58 14.65
CA GLU A 63 -6.44 -13.96 14.20
C GLU A 63 -6.34 -14.06 12.68
N ARG A 64 -7.13 -13.27 11.93
CA ARG A 64 -7.08 -13.23 10.46
C ARG A 64 -5.69 -12.81 9.95
N VAL A 65 -5.09 -11.80 10.58
CA VAL A 65 -3.74 -11.34 10.23
C VAL A 65 -2.71 -12.40 10.61
N LEU A 66 -2.83 -12.98 11.81
CA LEU A 66 -1.90 -14.00 12.30
C LEU A 66 -1.94 -15.27 11.44
N GLU A 67 -3.13 -15.75 11.06
CA GLU A 67 -3.35 -16.87 10.14
C GLU A 67 -2.75 -16.59 8.77
N ALA A 68 -3.04 -15.42 8.17
CA ALA A 68 -2.45 -15.03 6.89
C ALA A 68 -0.91 -15.03 6.94
N MET A 69 -0.30 -14.56 8.02
CA MET A 69 1.16 -14.59 8.18
C MET A 69 1.73 -15.99 8.44
N ARG A 70 0.95 -16.91 9.02
CA ARG A 70 1.34 -18.34 9.14
C ARG A 70 1.25 -19.05 7.79
N ASP A 71 0.40 -18.59 6.90
CA ASP A 71 0.21 -19.16 5.57
C ASP A 71 1.23 -18.64 4.55
N VAL A 72 1.47 -17.33 4.51
CA VAL A 72 2.32 -16.71 3.48
C VAL A 72 3.81 -17.03 3.72
N PRO A 73 4.51 -17.69 2.78
CA PRO A 73 5.90 -18.10 2.95
C PRO A 73 6.87 -16.92 2.74
N ARG A 74 7.02 -16.04 3.74
CA ARG A 74 7.88 -14.84 3.68
C ARG A 74 9.26 -15.05 3.06
N HIS A 75 9.90 -16.21 3.28
CA HIS A 75 11.20 -16.53 2.69
C HIS A 75 11.22 -16.64 1.15
N ARG A 76 10.06 -16.80 0.51
CA ARG A 76 9.91 -16.75 -0.96
C ARG A 76 9.95 -15.31 -1.48
N PHE A 77 9.63 -14.33 -0.64
CA PHE A 77 9.59 -12.89 -0.95
C PHE A 77 10.91 -12.15 -0.66
N VAL A 78 11.96 -12.86 -0.25
CA VAL A 78 13.28 -12.27 -0.01
C VAL A 78 14.34 -12.82 -0.96
N PRO A 79 15.36 -12.04 -1.34
CA PRO A 79 16.49 -12.54 -2.11
C PRO A 79 17.16 -13.74 -1.43
N GLU A 80 17.76 -14.63 -2.21
CA GLU A 80 18.37 -15.87 -1.71
C GLU A 80 19.34 -15.63 -0.54
N ALA A 81 20.18 -14.59 -0.65
CA ALA A 81 21.15 -14.21 0.37
C ALA A 81 20.52 -13.83 1.73
N GLN A 82 19.25 -13.42 1.74
CA GLN A 82 18.51 -13.00 2.94
C GLN A 82 17.61 -14.11 3.50
N ARG A 83 17.46 -15.25 2.80
CA ARG A 83 16.49 -16.29 3.19
C ARG A 83 16.72 -16.85 4.59
N ARG A 84 17.98 -16.94 5.03
CA ARG A 84 18.31 -17.42 6.38
C ARG A 84 17.67 -16.56 7.48
N GLN A 85 17.50 -15.27 7.22
CA GLN A 85 16.96 -14.28 8.16
C GLN A 85 15.51 -13.90 7.86
N ALA A 86 14.84 -14.60 6.94
CA ALA A 86 13.50 -14.25 6.47
C ALA A 86 12.45 -14.10 7.59
N TYR A 87 12.65 -14.81 8.71
CA TYR A 87 11.74 -14.87 9.86
C TYR A 87 12.27 -14.14 11.09
N ASP A 88 13.35 -13.37 10.94
CA ASP A 88 13.76 -12.38 11.94
C ASP A 88 12.77 -11.21 11.90
N ASP A 89 12.35 -10.71 13.06
CA ASP A 89 11.50 -9.52 13.15
C ASP A 89 12.28 -8.21 12.87
N ARG A 90 12.74 -8.05 11.63
CA ARG A 90 13.46 -6.88 11.12
C ARG A 90 13.27 -6.71 9.60
N PRO A 91 13.50 -5.51 9.04
CA PRO A 91 13.50 -5.35 7.59
C PRO A 91 14.72 -6.02 6.95
N LEU A 92 14.57 -6.48 5.70
CA LEU A 92 15.63 -7.10 4.91
C LEU A 92 15.76 -6.40 3.54
N PRO A 93 16.98 -6.22 2.99
CA PRO A 93 17.16 -5.61 1.68
C PRO A 93 16.59 -6.50 0.58
N ILE A 94 15.88 -5.90 -0.38
CA ILE A 94 15.29 -6.58 -1.53
C ILE A 94 15.89 -6.12 -2.87
N GLY A 95 16.90 -5.24 -2.84
CA GLY A 95 17.47 -4.60 -4.03
C GLY A 95 16.97 -3.17 -4.20
N HIS A 96 17.54 -2.43 -5.15
CA HIS A 96 17.11 -1.07 -5.52
C HIS A 96 16.98 -0.05 -4.36
N GLY A 97 17.76 -0.24 -3.29
CA GLY A 97 17.67 0.59 -2.07
C GLY A 97 16.44 0.33 -1.19
N GLN A 98 15.63 -0.68 -1.53
CA GLN A 98 14.37 -1.00 -0.85
C GLN A 98 14.52 -2.15 0.14
N THR A 99 13.53 -2.28 1.02
CA THR A 99 13.44 -3.36 2.01
C THR A 99 12.05 -3.98 2.05
N ILE A 100 11.99 -5.29 2.29
CA ILE A 100 10.77 -5.92 2.81
C ILE A 100 10.60 -5.50 4.27
N SER A 101 9.41 -5.00 4.63
CA SER A 101 9.09 -4.49 5.96
C SER A 101 9.23 -5.55 7.05
N GLN A 102 9.56 -5.12 8.27
CA GLN A 102 9.58 -5.94 9.48
C GLN A 102 8.25 -6.72 9.64
N PRO A 103 8.26 -8.03 9.97
CA PRO A 103 7.06 -8.84 10.21
C PRO A 103 6.03 -8.20 11.14
N TYR A 104 6.46 -7.71 12.31
CA TYR A 104 5.57 -6.98 13.24
C TYR A 104 4.88 -5.79 12.56
N MET A 105 5.61 -5.04 11.74
CA MET A 105 5.07 -3.85 11.09
C MET A 105 4.04 -4.22 10.02
N VAL A 106 4.27 -5.28 9.24
CA VAL A 106 3.29 -5.83 8.29
C VAL A 106 2.01 -6.24 9.02
N ALA A 107 2.15 -6.96 10.12
CA ALA A 107 1.01 -7.42 10.92
C ALA A 107 0.22 -6.25 11.52
N PHE A 108 0.92 -5.34 12.19
CA PHE A 108 0.33 -4.19 12.87
C PHE A 108 -0.39 -3.25 11.89
N MET A 109 0.21 -2.96 10.74
CA MET A 109 -0.43 -2.15 9.71
C MET A 109 -1.68 -2.84 9.13
N SER A 110 -1.64 -4.17 8.94
CA SER A 110 -2.78 -4.94 8.43
C SER A 110 -3.93 -5.01 9.45
N GLU A 111 -3.61 -5.14 10.75
CA GLU A 111 -4.59 -5.09 11.84
C GLU A 111 -5.23 -3.70 11.97
N GLU A 112 -4.45 -2.62 11.91
CA GLU A 112 -4.99 -1.26 11.99
C GLU A 112 -5.77 -0.84 10.73
N LEU A 113 -5.53 -1.51 9.59
CA LEU A 113 -6.33 -1.36 8.39
C LEU A 113 -7.72 -2.00 8.55
N ASP A 114 -7.84 -3.04 9.38
CA ASP A 114 -9.10 -3.68 9.84
C ASP A 114 -10.08 -4.03 8.70
N VAL A 115 -9.52 -4.50 7.57
CA VAL A 115 -10.28 -4.93 6.38
C VAL A 115 -10.83 -6.34 6.54
N GLU A 116 -11.98 -6.57 5.92
CA GLU A 116 -12.76 -7.80 5.92
C GLU A 116 -12.64 -8.57 4.59
N PRO A 117 -12.82 -9.91 4.57
CA PRO A 117 -12.81 -10.67 3.34
C PRO A 117 -13.82 -10.12 2.32
N GLY A 118 -13.37 -9.92 1.07
CA GLY A 118 -14.15 -9.29 0.01
C GLY A 118 -13.92 -7.78 -0.16
N ASP A 119 -13.29 -7.13 0.81
CA ASP A 119 -12.89 -5.72 0.68
C ASP A 119 -11.85 -5.53 -0.42
N ARG A 120 -11.83 -4.34 -1.03
CA ARG A 120 -10.84 -3.92 -2.02
C ARG A 120 -9.83 -2.97 -1.40
N VAL A 121 -8.56 -3.36 -1.42
CA VAL A 121 -7.46 -2.60 -0.81
C VAL A 121 -6.49 -2.09 -1.86
N LEU A 122 -6.08 -0.82 -1.74
CA LEU A 122 -4.94 -0.26 -2.47
C LEU A 122 -3.68 -0.34 -1.60
N GLU A 123 -2.65 -1.02 -2.10
CA GLU A 123 -1.29 -0.96 -1.57
C GLU A 123 -0.44 -0.01 -2.43
N VAL A 124 0.26 0.93 -1.79
CA VAL A 124 1.28 1.78 -2.43
C VAL A 124 2.66 1.36 -1.92
N GLY A 125 3.48 0.85 -2.83
CA GLY A 125 4.81 0.29 -2.57
C GLY A 125 4.80 -1.25 -2.55
N THR A 126 4.56 -1.89 -3.70
CA THR A 126 4.55 -3.36 -3.79
C THR A 126 5.86 -3.97 -3.28
N GLY A 127 7.01 -3.39 -3.64
CA GLY A 127 8.34 -3.82 -3.24
C GLY A 127 8.60 -5.30 -3.56
N SER A 128 8.50 -6.15 -2.54
CA SER A 128 8.69 -7.60 -2.71
C SER A 128 7.42 -8.37 -3.08
N GLY A 129 6.24 -7.77 -2.85
CA GLY A 129 4.92 -8.40 -2.92
C GLY A 129 4.43 -9.03 -1.60
N TYR A 130 5.23 -9.01 -0.52
CA TYR A 130 4.86 -9.72 0.72
C TYR A 130 3.65 -9.12 1.45
N GLN A 131 3.52 -7.80 1.52
CA GLN A 131 2.39 -7.16 2.19
C GLN A 131 1.10 -7.35 1.38
N ALA A 132 1.13 -7.16 0.05
CA ALA A 132 0.07 -7.63 -0.85
C ALA A 132 -0.33 -9.09 -0.60
N ALA A 133 0.63 -10.01 -0.53
CA ALA A 133 0.35 -11.43 -0.28
C ALA A 133 -0.32 -11.69 1.07
N VAL A 134 0.09 -11.00 2.13
CA VAL A 134 -0.54 -11.11 3.46
C VAL A 134 -1.99 -10.61 3.40
N LEU A 135 -2.24 -9.46 2.78
CA LEU A 135 -3.61 -8.94 2.62
C LEU A 135 -4.46 -9.88 1.77
N ALA A 136 -3.93 -10.34 0.63
CA ALA A 136 -4.60 -11.29 -0.24
C ALA A 136 -4.97 -12.60 0.49
N ALA A 137 -4.09 -13.11 1.36
CA ALA A 137 -4.37 -14.29 2.18
C ALA A 137 -5.44 -14.04 3.26
N MET A 138 -5.70 -12.78 3.65
CA MET A 138 -6.84 -12.42 4.50
C MET A 138 -8.18 -12.45 3.74
N GLY A 139 -8.17 -12.68 2.43
CA GLY A 139 -9.36 -12.76 1.59
C GLY A 139 -9.80 -11.44 0.95
N VAL A 140 -8.94 -10.42 0.96
CA VAL A 140 -9.22 -9.14 0.28
C VAL A 140 -8.73 -9.13 -1.17
N GLU A 141 -9.33 -8.30 -2.01
CA GLU A 141 -8.80 -7.98 -3.34
C GLU A 141 -7.75 -6.87 -3.20
N VAL A 142 -6.55 -7.08 -3.72
CA VAL A 142 -5.45 -6.12 -3.58
C VAL A 142 -5.08 -5.53 -4.93
N VAL A 143 -5.10 -4.21 -5.04
CA VAL A 143 -4.43 -3.47 -6.12
C VAL A 143 -3.13 -2.93 -5.53
N SER A 144 -1.98 -3.28 -6.09
CA SER A 144 -0.67 -2.86 -5.56
C SER A 144 0.12 -2.09 -6.62
N ILE A 145 0.65 -0.92 -6.26
CA ILE A 145 1.41 -0.04 -7.17
C ILE A 145 2.87 0.06 -6.74
N GLU A 146 3.80 -0.09 -7.68
CA GLU A 146 5.24 0.07 -7.46
C GLU A 146 5.87 0.99 -8.49
N ILE A 147 6.72 1.91 -8.04
CA ILE A 147 7.35 2.91 -8.91
C ILE A 147 8.63 2.39 -9.57
N ILE A 148 9.31 1.42 -8.97
CA ILE A 148 10.53 0.82 -9.51
C ILE A 148 10.14 -0.36 -10.42
N PRO A 149 10.28 -0.25 -11.76
CA PRO A 149 9.76 -1.25 -12.69
C PRO A 149 10.30 -2.66 -12.43
N GLU A 150 11.59 -2.79 -12.08
CA GLU A 150 12.20 -4.10 -11.82
C GLU A 150 11.62 -4.79 -10.58
N LEU A 151 11.19 -4.01 -9.57
CA LEU A 151 10.52 -4.56 -8.40
C LEU A 151 9.06 -4.91 -8.72
N ALA A 152 8.37 -4.06 -9.49
CA ALA A 152 7.00 -4.30 -9.93
C ALA A 152 6.90 -5.62 -10.72
N GLU A 153 7.77 -5.81 -11.71
CA GLU A 153 7.88 -7.04 -12.51
C GLU A 153 8.20 -8.25 -11.62
N SER A 154 9.23 -8.16 -10.77
CA SER A 154 9.63 -9.28 -9.91
C SER A 154 8.57 -9.65 -8.85
N ALA A 155 7.78 -8.69 -8.40
CA ALA A 155 6.66 -8.93 -7.49
C ALA A 155 5.51 -9.60 -8.23
N ALA A 156 5.12 -9.09 -9.41
CA ALA A 156 4.09 -9.66 -10.27
C ALA A 156 4.36 -11.13 -10.61
N GLU A 157 5.57 -11.44 -11.11
CA GLU A 157 5.97 -12.82 -11.41
C GLU A 157 5.91 -13.74 -10.18
N LYS A 158 6.35 -13.23 -9.03
CA LYS A 158 6.40 -14.00 -7.79
C LYS A 158 4.99 -14.28 -7.25
N LEU A 159 4.14 -13.27 -7.19
CA LEU A 159 2.75 -13.39 -6.76
C LEU A 159 1.99 -14.37 -7.66
N ALA A 160 2.16 -14.27 -8.97
CA ALA A 160 1.59 -15.22 -9.93
C ALA A 160 2.11 -16.65 -9.71
N SER A 161 3.42 -16.84 -9.50
CA SER A 161 4.02 -18.16 -9.26
C SER A 161 3.61 -18.84 -7.95
N LEU A 162 3.06 -18.06 -7.02
CA LEU A 162 2.55 -18.51 -5.72
C LEU A 162 1.00 -18.51 -5.69
N ASP A 163 0.37 -18.37 -6.86
CA ASP A 163 -1.08 -18.44 -7.07
C ASP A 163 -1.90 -17.36 -6.34
N PHE A 164 -1.32 -16.18 -6.06
CA PHE A 164 -2.05 -15.01 -5.52
C PHE A 164 -2.97 -14.37 -6.56
N GLY A 165 -4.03 -15.08 -6.92
CA GLY A 165 -4.98 -14.68 -7.96
C GLY A 165 -5.88 -13.51 -7.58
N ASN A 166 -5.86 -13.01 -6.35
CA ASN A 166 -6.59 -11.82 -5.89
C ASN A 166 -5.68 -10.59 -5.72
N VAL A 167 -4.52 -10.57 -6.38
CA VAL A 167 -3.62 -9.41 -6.43
C VAL A 167 -3.46 -8.91 -7.86
N THR A 168 -3.76 -7.64 -8.07
CA THR A 168 -3.39 -6.86 -9.25
C THR A 168 -2.12 -6.07 -8.96
N VAL A 169 -1.12 -6.13 -9.85
CA VAL A 169 0.13 -5.37 -9.71
C VAL A 169 0.26 -4.37 -10.85
N LEU A 170 0.52 -3.12 -10.50
CA LEU A 170 0.68 -2.01 -11.41
C LEU A 170 2.07 -1.35 -11.23
N ALA A 171 2.71 -0.96 -12.32
CA ALA A 171 3.92 -0.15 -12.33
C ALA A 171 3.57 1.33 -12.53
N GLY A 172 3.91 2.18 -11.57
CA GLY A 172 3.62 3.62 -11.67
C GLY A 172 3.82 4.40 -10.37
N ASP A 173 3.53 5.70 -10.42
CA ASP A 173 3.63 6.58 -9.25
C ASP A 173 2.42 6.40 -8.32
N GLY A 174 2.66 5.69 -7.22
CA GLY A 174 1.63 5.41 -6.21
C GLY A 174 1.15 6.64 -5.43
N TYR A 175 1.78 7.81 -5.56
CA TYR A 175 1.25 9.06 -4.99
C TYR A 175 -0.15 9.38 -5.53
N TYR A 176 -0.40 9.08 -6.81
CA TYR A 176 -1.68 9.31 -7.47
C TYR A 176 -2.69 8.17 -7.26
N GLY A 177 -2.29 7.05 -6.65
CA GLY A 177 -3.11 5.86 -6.52
C GLY A 177 -3.52 5.27 -7.87
N HIS A 178 -4.68 4.62 -7.90
CA HIS A 178 -5.26 4.07 -9.13
C HIS A 178 -6.79 4.26 -9.10
N ALA A 179 -7.23 5.39 -9.62
CA ALA A 179 -8.63 5.81 -9.52
C ALA A 179 -9.59 4.86 -10.27
N GLU A 180 -9.17 4.23 -11.36
CA GLU A 180 -10.00 3.30 -12.14
C GLU A 180 -10.37 2.02 -11.38
N GLY A 181 -9.50 1.59 -10.46
CA GLY A 181 -9.74 0.43 -9.59
C GLY A 181 -10.43 0.77 -8.27
N GLY A 182 -10.64 2.05 -7.97
CA GLY A 182 -11.29 2.50 -6.74
C GLY A 182 -12.80 2.72 -6.88
N PRO A 183 -13.46 3.23 -5.83
CA PRO A 183 -12.90 3.55 -4.51
C PRO A 183 -12.50 2.30 -3.71
N TYR A 184 -11.70 2.48 -2.66
CA TYR A 184 -11.08 1.41 -1.87
C TYR A 184 -11.61 1.36 -0.44
N ASP A 185 -11.83 0.15 0.05
CA ASP A 185 -12.23 -0.16 1.43
C ASP A 185 -11.05 -0.03 2.42
N GLY A 186 -9.82 0.04 1.90
CA GLY A 186 -8.63 0.34 2.68
C GLY A 186 -7.48 0.79 1.81
N ILE A 187 -6.63 1.67 2.33
CA ILE A 187 -5.38 2.05 1.67
C ILE A 187 -4.21 1.83 2.61
N ILE A 188 -3.16 1.15 2.14
CA ILE A 188 -1.94 0.93 2.91
C ILE A 188 -0.74 1.43 2.11
N VAL A 189 0.06 2.30 2.73
CA VAL A 189 1.25 2.87 2.09
C VAL A 189 2.48 2.34 2.82
N THR A 190 3.35 1.65 2.10
CA THR A 190 4.54 0.98 2.65
C THR A 190 5.83 1.77 2.38
N ALA A 191 5.68 3.06 2.08
CA ALA A 191 6.75 4.05 1.96
C ALA A 191 6.34 5.34 2.69
N ALA A 192 7.31 6.08 3.20
CA ALA A 192 7.07 7.32 3.92
C ALA A 192 6.82 8.48 2.97
N ALA A 193 5.61 9.02 2.99
CA ALA A 193 5.28 10.26 2.31
C ALA A 193 5.66 11.48 3.17
N ASP A 194 5.89 12.62 2.54
CA ASP A 194 6.14 13.88 3.23
C ASP A 194 4.85 14.47 3.85
N HIS A 195 3.70 14.19 3.23
CA HIS A 195 2.35 14.48 3.70
C HIS A 195 1.38 13.37 3.29
N VAL A 196 0.13 13.42 3.77
CA VAL A 196 -0.90 12.47 3.31
C VAL A 196 -1.34 12.86 1.89
N PRO A 197 -1.16 11.99 0.87
CA PRO A 197 -1.48 12.34 -0.51
C PRO A 197 -2.99 12.59 -0.69
N PRO A 198 -3.40 13.77 -1.19
CA PRO A 198 -4.80 14.06 -1.47
C PRO A 198 -5.49 13.04 -2.42
N PRO A 199 -4.84 12.55 -3.50
CA PRO A 199 -5.46 11.56 -4.39
C PRO A 199 -5.85 10.26 -3.67
N LEU A 200 -5.06 9.82 -2.70
CA LEU A 200 -5.38 8.62 -1.92
C LEU A 200 -6.57 8.86 -0.98
N VAL A 201 -6.68 10.06 -0.38
CA VAL A 201 -7.87 10.42 0.41
C VAL A 201 -9.13 10.46 -0.44
N GLU A 202 -9.03 10.94 -1.68
CA GLU A 202 -10.15 10.98 -2.62
C GLU A 202 -10.63 9.56 -2.98
N GLN A 203 -9.70 8.63 -3.18
CA GLN A 203 -9.97 7.23 -3.55
C GLN A 203 -10.38 6.32 -2.39
N LEU A 204 -10.18 6.72 -1.13
CA LEU A 204 -10.64 5.98 0.04
C LEU A 204 -12.18 6.08 0.20
N GLU A 205 -12.86 4.98 0.49
CA GLU A 205 -14.30 5.00 0.77
C GLU A 205 -14.63 5.76 2.08
N PRO A 206 -15.74 6.54 2.15
CA PRO A 206 -16.19 7.12 3.42
C PRO A 206 -16.60 6.03 4.42
N GLY A 207 -16.05 6.12 5.63
CA GLY A 207 -16.18 5.09 6.68
C GLY A 207 -14.86 4.35 6.91
N GLU A 208 -14.00 4.34 5.90
CA GLU A 208 -12.81 3.51 5.86
C GLU A 208 -11.53 4.26 6.24
N ARG A 209 -10.41 3.53 6.27
CA ARG A 209 -9.13 4.03 6.78
C ARG A 209 -7.94 3.75 5.87
N MET A 210 -6.98 4.66 5.97
CA MET A 210 -5.67 4.54 5.37
C MET A 210 -4.59 4.43 6.45
N ILE A 211 -3.62 3.55 6.25
CA ILE A 211 -2.43 3.41 7.08
C ILE A 211 -1.21 3.88 6.30
N ILE A 212 -0.56 4.95 6.77
CA ILE A 212 0.51 5.64 6.04
C ILE A 212 1.60 6.17 6.97
N PRO A 213 2.89 5.86 6.71
CA PRO A 213 4.00 6.56 7.33
C PRO A 213 4.13 7.98 6.76
N VAL A 214 4.14 8.99 7.63
CA VAL A 214 4.30 10.40 7.25
C VAL A 214 5.45 11.05 8.00
N GLY A 215 6.37 11.65 7.25
CA GLY A 215 7.51 12.36 7.81
C GLY A 215 8.59 12.63 6.76
N ARG A 216 9.48 13.59 7.05
CA ARG A 216 10.56 13.95 6.13
C ARG A 216 11.52 12.78 5.93
N SER A 217 11.89 12.51 4.68
CA SER A 217 12.87 11.49 4.33
C SER A 217 14.19 11.66 5.11
N GLY A 218 14.75 10.54 5.58
CA GLY A 218 15.96 10.51 6.41
C GLY A 218 15.75 10.80 7.91
N TRP A 219 14.54 11.16 8.32
CA TRP A 219 14.18 11.40 9.73
C TRP A 219 13.19 10.34 10.24
N GLN A 220 12.97 10.32 11.55
CA GLN A 220 11.88 9.55 12.15
C GLN A 220 10.54 10.03 11.57
N GLN A 221 9.68 9.09 11.20
CA GLN A 221 8.33 9.35 10.70
C GLN A 221 7.29 8.88 11.74
N ASN A 222 6.03 9.25 11.52
CA ASN A 222 4.92 8.74 12.30
C ASN A 222 4.03 7.88 11.42
N LEU A 223 3.70 6.67 11.88
CA LEU A 223 2.67 5.85 11.27
C LEU A 223 1.31 6.44 11.64
N LEU A 224 0.56 6.88 10.65
CA LEU A 224 -0.74 7.49 10.83
C LEU A 224 -1.85 6.53 10.40
N ARG A 225 -2.93 6.52 11.17
CA ARG A 225 -4.24 6.06 10.72
C ARG A 225 -5.07 7.27 10.31
N VAL A 226 -5.50 7.30 9.05
CA VAL A 226 -6.34 8.36 8.49
C VAL A 226 -7.71 7.78 8.19
N GLU A 227 -8.72 8.16 8.96
CA GLU A 227 -10.11 7.76 8.76
C GLU A 227 -10.82 8.80 7.89
N LYS A 228 -11.52 8.38 6.84
CA LYS A 228 -12.42 9.25 6.06
C LYS A 228 -13.81 9.13 6.65
N ARG A 229 -14.35 10.23 7.18
CA ARG A 229 -15.69 10.25 7.75
C ARG A 229 -16.76 10.24 6.65
N PRO A 230 -18.01 9.86 6.96
CA PRO A 230 -19.13 9.91 6.01
C PRO A 230 -19.39 11.28 5.37
N ASP A 231 -18.97 12.38 6.03
CA ASP A 231 -19.08 13.75 5.49
C ASP A 231 -17.92 14.15 4.57
N GLY A 232 -17.00 13.23 4.27
CA GLY A 232 -15.81 13.43 3.45
C GLY A 232 -14.63 14.05 4.20
N SER A 233 -14.80 14.50 5.45
CA SER A 233 -13.68 15.02 6.25
C SER A 233 -12.77 13.89 6.74
N THR A 234 -11.50 14.18 6.95
CA THR A 234 -10.56 13.20 7.50
C THR A 234 -10.29 13.39 8.99
N ARG A 235 -9.91 12.30 9.66
CA ARG A 235 -9.36 12.31 11.01
C ARG A 235 -8.07 11.51 11.02
N SER A 236 -6.99 12.10 11.51
CA SER A 236 -5.72 11.39 11.64
C SER A 236 -5.38 11.09 13.09
N ARG A 237 -4.87 9.89 13.33
CA ARG A 237 -4.30 9.46 14.61
C ARG A 237 -2.87 8.99 14.39
N ASN A 238 -1.94 9.48 15.22
CA ASN A 238 -0.59 8.93 15.28
C ASN A 238 -0.61 7.61 16.08
N LEU A 239 -0.12 6.55 15.47
CA LEU A 239 -0.04 5.21 16.07
C LEU A 239 1.32 5.01 16.76
N MET A 240 2.41 5.26 16.04
CA MET A 240 3.77 5.09 16.56
C MET A 240 4.84 5.73 15.66
N ALA A 241 6.04 5.89 16.20
CA ALA A 241 7.21 6.29 15.44
C ALA A 241 7.74 5.12 14.58
N VAL A 242 8.10 5.41 13.33
CA VAL A 242 8.57 4.41 12.34
C VAL A 242 9.71 4.95 11.46
N ARG A 243 10.31 4.07 10.66
CA ARG A 243 11.30 4.41 9.64
C ARG A 243 11.15 3.54 8.39
N PHE A 244 10.47 4.08 7.39
CA PHE A 244 10.30 3.54 6.05
C PHE A 244 11.22 4.24 5.05
N VAL A 245 11.41 3.59 3.91
CA VAL A 245 11.96 4.19 2.68
C VAL A 245 11.03 5.31 2.19
N PRO A 246 11.52 6.36 1.54
CA PRO A 246 10.67 7.46 1.08
C PRO A 246 9.73 7.00 -0.04
N LEU A 247 8.50 7.52 -0.04
CA LEU A 247 7.66 7.56 -1.23
C LEU A 247 8.31 8.57 -2.19
N THR A 248 8.62 8.13 -3.40
CA THR A 248 9.22 8.95 -4.46
C THR A 248 8.26 9.08 -5.62
N GLY A 249 8.38 10.12 -6.43
CA GLY A 249 7.49 10.38 -7.55
C GLY A 249 7.50 11.84 -7.94
N ASP A 250 6.57 12.22 -8.80
CA ASP A 250 6.45 13.56 -9.37
C ASP A 250 5.44 14.40 -8.56
N HIS A 251 5.73 14.69 -7.28
CA HIS A 251 4.84 15.45 -6.38
C HIS A 251 5.56 16.47 -5.48
#